data_AF-A0A229NVR0-F1
#
_entry.id   AF-A0A229NVR0-F1
#
_cell.length_a   1.000
_cell.length_b   1.000
_cell.length_c   1.000
_cell.angle_alpha   90.00
_cell.angle_beta   90.00
_cell.angle_gamma   90.00
#
_symmetry.space_group_name_H-M   'P 1'
#
loop_
_entity.id
_entity.type
_entity.pdbx_description
1 polymer ?
#
loop_
_entity_poly.entity_id
_entity_poly.type
_entity_poly.pdbx_seq_one_letter_code
_entity_poly.pdbx_strand_id
1 'polypeptide(L)'
;MIQNILQYYIDYENTMRFAQSSLADRCEGEYYNRGIVKQGSLLYSDMQSKKIRLIQKRLLHLLNFKGSEMQKNLTSLLNDLVPSFLDGTMDVDTFLQTLNVNSHPNERAMRTFLGEIIQNDQLTLCYPLLTKVVKNKKIVHPLIVFTCRLNQDDTLHVEKFTISREALTIVAAYCDDQSHMDTETVKSKEITEVLHALRDCKQSNIDEILKILYRELNIKFDQREPSFLENPKYFKPFEGWRMLEQAFVTLDWFGDLIEPIFRKELHRVKNRMESLPSNLLKKYLAGDDNSQLFESCEQAEADLFHWGSYTDQYPLTRNNGRLLAEEKNQNCFR
;
A
#
# COMPACT_ATOMS: atom_id res chain seq x y z
N MET A 1 20.95 23.09 -8.41
CA MET A 1 21.48 22.03 -7.52
C MET A 1 20.40 21.47 -6.60
N ILE A 2 19.84 22.25 -5.66
CA ILE A 2 18.83 21.73 -4.71
C ILE A 2 17.51 21.31 -5.34
N GLN A 3 17.06 21.99 -6.41
CA GLN A 3 15.90 21.52 -7.17
C GLN A 3 16.14 20.11 -7.74
N ASN A 4 17.36 19.81 -8.20
CA ASN A 4 17.71 18.49 -8.71
C ASN A 4 17.83 17.46 -7.59
N ILE A 5 18.22 17.87 -6.37
CA ILE A 5 18.25 17.00 -5.18
C ILE A 5 16.82 16.68 -4.72
N LEU A 6 15.94 17.69 -4.64
CA LEU A 6 14.53 17.47 -4.31
C LEU A 6 13.83 16.63 -5.38
N GLN A 7 14.12 16.89 -6.65
CA GLN A 7 13.65 16.07 -7.76
C GLN A 7 14.18 14.64 -7.63
N TYR A 8 15.47 14.44 -7.33
CA TYR A 8 16.05 13.12 -7.07
C TYR A 8 15.36 12.39 -5.90
N TYR A 9 15.03 13.05 -4.79
CA TYR A 9 14.31 12.40 -3.69
C TYR A 9 12.85 12.11 -4.02
N ILE A 10 12.20 12.98 -4.81
CA ILE A 10 10.86 12.71 -5.35
C ILE A 10 10.93 11.48 -6.27
N ASP A 11 11.89 11.45 -7.19
CA ASP A 11 12.10 10.37 -8.14
C ASP A 11 12.55 9.09 -7.42
N TYR A 12 13.34 9.19 -6.36
CA TYR A 12 13.76 8.07 -5.52
C TYR A 12 12.60 7.50 -4.72
N GLU A 13 11.76 8.33 -4.09
CA GLU A 13 10.53 7.87 -3.42
C GLU A 13 9.56 7.23 -4.44
N ASN A 14 9.42 7.83 -5.63
CA ASN A 14 8.66 7.26 -6.74
C ASN A 14 9.27 5.90 -7.17
N THR A 15 10.58 5.79 -7.36
CA THR A 15 11.23 4.60 -7.92
C THR A 15 11.43 3.49 -6.88
N MET A 16 11.78 3.80 -5.63
CA MET A 16 12.09 2.80 -4.60
C MET A 16 10.86 2.33 -3.82
N ARG A 17 9.84 3.17 -3.65
CA ARG A 17 8.61 2.74 -2.97
C ARG A 17 7.50 2.34 -3.94
N PHE A 18 7.34 3.02 -5.09
CA PHE A 18 6.36 2.61 -6.10
C PHE A 18 6.94 1.60 -7.10
N ALA A 19 8.11 1.82 -7.71
CA ALA A 19 8.65 0.89 -8.72
C ALA A 19 9.20 -0.45 -8.16
N GLN A 20 9.38 -0.58 -6.83
CA GLN A 20 9.66 -1.88 -6.17
C GLN A 20 8.43 -2.54 -5.53
N SER A 21 7.25 -1.92 -5.60
CA SER A 21 6.01 -2.49 -5.07
C SER A 21 5.28 -3.33 -6.13
N SER A 22 5.91 -4.42 -6.57
CA SER A 22 5.16 -5.45 -7.31
C SER A 22 4.16 -6.10 -6.35
N LEU A 23 2.87 -6.13 -6.71
CA LEU A 23 1.83 -6.84 -5.94
C LEU A 23 2.24 -8.27 -5.58
N ALA A 24 3.07 -8.92 -6.41
CA ALA A 24 3.52 -10.29 -6.23
C ALA A 24 4.44 -10.51 -5.02
N ASP A 25 5.14 -9.49 -4.53
CA ASP A 25 6.19 -9.66 -3.50
C ASP A 25 5.74 -9.22 -2.10
N ARG A 26 4.55 -8.62 -1.93
CA ARG A 26 4.13 -7.99 -0.65
C ARG A 26 2.75 -8.37 -0.11
N CYS A 27 1.85 -8.91 -0.93
CA CYS A 27 0.46 -9.12 -0.52
C CYS A 27 -0.01 -10.53 -0.86
N GLU A 28 -0.71 -11.17 0.07
CA GLU A 28 -1.41 -12.42 -0.22
C GLU A 28 -2.71 -12.08 -0.94
N GLY A 29 -2.85 -12.55 -2.18
CA GLY A 29 -4.04 -12.30 -2.98
C GLY A 29 -4.03 -13.13 -4.24
N GLU A 30 -5.11 -13.03 -5.02
CA GLU A 30 -5.30 -13.87 -6.19
C GLU A 30 -5.70 -13.09 -7.43
N TYR A 31 -5.32 -13.66 -8.57
CA TYR A 31 -5.67 -13.15 -9.87
C TYR A 31 -6.96 -13.81 -10.34
N TYR A 32 -7.94 -12.98 -10.63
CA TYR A 32 -9.23 -13.41 -11.16
C TYR A 32 -9.44 -12.79 -12.53
N ASN A 33 -10.15 -13.49 -13.41
CA ASN A 33 -10.57 -12.90 -14.69
C ASN A 33 -11.49 -11.70 -14.45
N ARG A 34 -11.46 -10.71 -15.36
CA ARG A 34 -12.31 -9.51 -15.28
C ARG A 34 -13.78 -9.77 -14.94
N GLY A 35 -14.34 -10.88 -15.42
CA GLY A 35 -15.73 -11.27 -15.15
C GLY A 35 -16.08 -11.39 -13.66
N ILE A 36 -15.08 -11.60 -12.79
CA ILE A 36 -15.29 -11.70 -11.34
C ILE A 36 -15.82 -10.40 -10.72
N VAL A 37 -15.52 -9.24 -11.33
CA VAL A 37 -15.95 -7.92 -10.84
C VAL A 37 -17.48 -7.83 -10.80
N LYS A 38 -18.16 -8.63 -11.63
CA LYS A 38 -19.63 -8.72 -11.71
C LYS A 38 -20.21 -9.84 -10.84
N GLN A 39 -19.37 -10.65 -10.19
CA GLN A 39 -19.76 -11.80 -9.39
C GLN A 39 -19.34 -11.59 -7.92
N GLY A 40 -19.86 -10.51 -7.31
CA GLY A 40 -19.46 -10.05 -5.98
C GLY A 40 -19.60 -11.12 -4.89
N SER A 41 -20.73 -11.84 -4.85
CA SER A 41 -20.95 -12.92 -3.88
C SER A 41 -19.97 -14.08 -4.02
N LEU A 42 -19.67 -14.54 -5.24
CA LEU A 42 -18.69 -15.60 -5.47
C LEU A 42 -17.30 -15.16 -5.03
N LEU A 43 -16.88 -13.94 -5.39
CA LEU A 43 -15.60 -13.38 -4.97
C LEU A 43 -15.50 -13.28 -3.45
N TYR A 44 -16.55 -12.75 -2.82
CA TYR A 44 -16.59 -12.58 -1.38
C TYR A 44 -16.57 -13.94 -0.67
N SER A 45 -17.33 -14.93 -1.13
CA SER A 45 -17.32 -16.29 -0.55
C SER A 45 -15.96 -17.00 -0.63
N ASP A 46 -15.27 -16.87 -1.76
CA ASP A 46 -13.93 -17.44 -1.96
C ASP A 46 -12.90 -16.72 -1.06
N MET A 47 -13.03 -15.40 -0.94
CA MET A 47 -12.18 -14.61 -0.05
C MET A 47 -12.44 -14.90 1.43
N GLN A 48 -13.70 -15.01 1.84
CA GLN A 48 -14.05 -15.42 3.21
C GLN A 48 -13.51 -16.81 3.52
N SER A 49 -13.59 -17.75 2.58
CA SER A 49 -13.00 -19.08 2.74
C SER A 49 -11.48 -19.03 2.98
N LYS A 50 -10.77 -18.10 2.34
CA LYS A 50 -9.34 -17.88 2.59
C LYS A 50 -9.07 -17.15 3.89
N LYS A 51 -9.90 -16.16 4.24
CA LYS A 51 -9.87 -15.47 5.54
C LYS A 51 -9.97 -16.49 6.68
N ILE A 52 -10.91 -17.41 6.59
CA ILE A 52 -11.09 -18.53 7.53
C ILE A 52 -9.78 -19.32 7.66
N ARG A 53 -9.20 -19.77 6.54
CA ARG A 53 -7.94 -20.56 6.55
C ARG A 53 -6.77 -19.79 7.16
N LEU A 54 -6.67 -18.48 6.90
CA LEU A 54 -5.61 -17.64 7.47
C LEU A 54 -5.76 -17.46 8.97
N ILE A 55 -6.98 -17.22 9.45
CA ILE A 55 -7.31 -17.15 10.87
C ILE A 55 -6.93 -18.47 11.55
N GLN A 56 -7.37 -19.59 10.99
CA GLN A 56 -7.04 -20.93 11.50
C GLN A 56 -5.53 -21.14 11.59
N LYS A 57 -4.79 -20.87 10.51
CA LYS A 57 -3.33 -21.01 10.47
C LYS A 57 -2.64 -20.14 11.52
N ARG A 58 -3.09 -18.89 11.68
CA ARG A 58 -2.51 -17.95 12.65
C ARG A 58 -2.81 -18.35 14.09
N LEU A 59 -4.05 -18.76 14.39
CA LEU A 59 -4.43 -19.24 15.71
C LEU A 59 -3.68 -20.53 16.08
N LEU A 60 -3.59 -21.49 15.17
CA LEU A 60 -2.80 -22.71 15.37
C LEU A 60 -1.33 -22.39 15.69
N HIS A 61 -0.75 -21.42 14.97
CA HIS A 61 0.62 -20.95 15.23
C HIS A 61 0.76 -20.29 16.61
N LEU A 62 -0.18 -19.41 16.99
CA LEU A 62 -0.15 -18.71 18.29
C LEU A 62 -0.37 -19.67 19.46
N LEU A 63 -1.15 -20.73 19.27
CA LEU A 63 -1.45 -21.71 20.31
C LEU A 63 -0.37 -22.77 20.46
N ASN A 64 0.46 -22.99 19.44
CA ASN A 64 1.66 -23.83 19.49
C ASN A 64 1.45 -25.20 20.19
N PHE A 65 0.31 -25.85 19.94
CA PHE A 65 0.01 -27.14 20.54
C PHE A 65 0.97 -28.22 20.02
N LYS A 66 1.66 -28.89 20.93
CA LYS A 66 2.56 -30.00 20.63
C LYS A 66 1.79 -31.32 20.72
N GLY A 67 1.36 -31.86 19.58
CA GLY A 67 0.72 -33.17 19.50
C GLY A 67 -0.27 -33.28 18.34
N SER A 68 -0.15 -34.33 17.52
CA SER A 68 -0.93 -34.49 16.28
C SER A 68 -2.44 -34.62 16.53
N GLU A 69 -2.85 -35.20 17.65
CA GLU A 69 -4.27 -35.41 18.00
C GLU A 69 -4.92 -34.13 18.54
N MET A 70 -4.25 -33.40 19.44
CA MET A 70 -4.72 -32.09 19.89
C MET A 70 -4.81 -31.09 18.74
N GLN A 71 -3.84 -31.11 17.83
CA GLN A 71 -3.86 -30.25 16.65
C GLN A 71 -5.04 -30.57 15.73
N LYS A 72 -5.38 -31.86 15.55
CA LYS A 72 -6.58 -32.27 14.78
C LYS A 72 -7.87 -31.80 15.44
N ASN A 73 -8.02 -32.01 16.75
CA ASN A 73 -9.20 -31.59 17.50
C ASN A 73 -9.39 -30.08 17.46
N LEU A 74 -8.30 -29.31 17.63
CA LEU A 74 -8.33 -27.87 17.53
C LEU A 74 -8.65 -27.39 16.11
N THR A 75 -8.10 -28.04 15.08
CA THR A 75 -8.42 -27.69 13.69
C THR A 75 -9.91 -27.92 13.40
N SER A 76 -10.48 -29.03 13.90
CA SER A 76 -11.91 -29.30 13.81
C SER A 76 -12.73 -28.22 14.52
N LEU A 77 -12.36 -27.88 15.76
CA LEU A 77 -13.02 -26.83 16.53
C LEU A 77 -12.98 -25.47 15.82
N LEU A 78 -11.83 -25.11 15.24
CA LEU A 78 -11.67 -23.86 14.49
C LEU A 78 -12.44 -23.85 13.16
N ASN A 79 -12.75 -25.00 12.56
CA ASN A 79 -13.61 -25.06 11.38
C ASN A 79 -15.05 -24.63 11.69
N ASP A 80 -15.51 -24.86 12.91
CA ASP A 80 -16.87 -24.51 13.34
C ASP A 80 -16.94 -23.10 13.95
N LEU A 81 -15.93 -22.73 14.75
CA LEU A 81 -15.92 -21.46 15.46
C LEU A 81 -15.60 -20.26 14.55
N VAL A 82 -14.64 -20.39 13.62
CA VAL A 82 -14.20 -19.24 12.82
C VAL A 82 -15.30 -18.68 11.90
N PRO A 83 -16.12 -19.50 11.22
CA PRO A 83 -17.27 -18.98 10.47
C PRO A 83 -18.27 -18.23 11.37
N SER A 84 -18.61 -18.81 12.52
CA SER A 84 -19.52 -18.21 13.52
C SER A 84 -18.95 -16.93 14.17
N PHE A 85 -17.63 -16.78 14.15
CA PHE A 85 -16.98 -15.55 14.57
C PHE A 85 -17.04 -14.47 13.49
N LEU A 86 -16.84 -14.86 12.24
CA LEU A 86 -16.84 -13.93 11.10
C LEU A 86 -18.23 -13.43 10.72
N ASP A 87 -19.27 -14.23 10.95
CA ASP A 87 -20.67 -13.82 10.72
C ASP A 87 -21.24 -12.94 11.84
N GLY A 88 -20.46 -12.70 12.91
CA GLY A 88 -20.84 -11.85 14.03
C GLY A 88 -21.79 -12.50 15.04
N THR A 89 -22.08 -13.81 14.92
CA THR A 89 -22.87 -14.55 15.92
C THR A 89 -22.10 -14.77 17.23
N MET A 90 -20.77 -14.66 17.19
CA MET A 90 -19.88 -14.83 18.33
C MET A 90 -18.93 -13.64 18.48
N ASP A 91 -18.86 -13.04 19.67
CA ASP A 91 -17.89 -11.99 19.98
C ASP A 91 -16.50 -12.54 20.31
N VAL A 92 -15.50 -11.65 20.37
CA VAL A 92 -14.09 -12.03 20.64
C VAL A 92 -13.96 -12.74 21.99
N ASP A 93 -14.69 -12.29 23.02
CA ASP A 93 -14.61 -12.87 24.36
C ASP A 93 -15.17 -14.30 24.40
N THR A 94 -16.33 -14.52 23.80
CA THR A 94 -16.96 -15.85 23.69
C THR A 94 -16.11 -16.78 22.85
N PHE A 95 -15.50 -16.28 21.77
CA PHE A 95 -14.59 -17.05 20.92
C PHE A 95 -13.36 -17.54 21.69
N LEU A 96 -12.69 -16.64 22.42
CA LEU A 96 -11.50 -16.99 23.22
C LEU A 96 -11.84 -17.89 24.42
N GLN A 97 -13.01 -17.69 25.04
CA GLN A 97 -13.52 -18.59 26.08
C GLN A 97 -13.73 -20.00 25.54
N THR A 98 -14.34 -20.14 24.35
CA THR A 98 -14.63 -21.43 23.74
C THR A 98 -13.36 -22.17 23.33
N LEU A 99 -12.31 -21.43 22.96
CA LEU A 99 -10.97 -21.99 22.74
C LEU A 99 -10.23 -22.38 24.02
N ASN A 100 -10.75 -22.05 25.20
CA ASN A 100 -10.11 -22.24 26.51
C ASN A 100 -8.73 -21.57 26.63
N VAL A 101 -8.58 -20.35 26.10
CA VAL A 101 -7.27 -19.65 26.01
C VAL A 101 -7.13 -18.43 26.91
N ASN A 102 -8.07 -18.19 27.83
CA ASN A 102 -8.08 -17.02 28.73
C ASN A 102 -6.87 -16.95 29.69
N SER A 103 -6.03 -17.99 29.75
CA SER A 103 -4.80 -18.02 30.54
C SER A 103 -3.56 -18.29 29.68
N HIS A 104 -3.72 -18.24 28.36
CA HIS A 104 -2.65 -18.53 27.42
C HIS A 104 -1.71 -17.32 27.29
N PRO A 105 -0.37 -17.50 27.25
CA PRO A 105 0.58 -16.39 27.13
C PRO A 105 0.32 -15.46 25.94
N ASN A 106 -0.28 -15.99 24.87
CA ASN A 106 -0.58 -15.25 23.65
C ASN A 106 -2.02 -14.70 23.58
N GLU A 107 -2.81 -14.74 24.67
CA GLU A 107 -4.21 -14.28 24.68
C GLU A 107 -4.34 -12.84 24.15
N ARG A 108 -3.52 -11.91 24.65
CA ARG A 108 -3.53 -10.51 24.19
C ARG A 108 -3.26 -10.39 22.68
N ALA A 109 -2.30 -11.16 22.17
CA ALA A 109 -1.97 -11.16 20.74
C ALA A 109 -3.11 -11.73 19.89
N MET A 110 -3.78 -12.78 20.38
CA MET A 110 -4.97 -13.34 19.73
C MET A 110 -6.13 -12.36 19.73
N ARG A 111 -6.39 -11.68 20.86
CA ARG A 111 -7.44 -10.67 20.99
C ARG A 111 -7.22 -9.49 20.04
N THR A 112 -6.00 -8.96 19.97
CA THR A 112 -5.66 -7.90 19.02
C THR A 112 -5.90 -8.35 17.57
N PHE A 113 -5.38 -9.52 17.21
CA PHE A 113 -5.54 -10.09 15.87
C PHE A 113 -7.02 -10.29 15.49
N LEU A 114 -7.82 -10.89 16.37
CA LEU A 114 -9.25 -11.12 16.15
C LEU A 114 -10.03 -9.80 16.07
N GLY A 115 -9.67 -8.80 16.88
CA GLY A 115 -10.27 -7.47 16.82
C GLY A 115 -10.01 -6.75 15.50
N GLU A 116 -8.79 -6.84 14.97
CA GLU A 116 -8.43 -6.30 13.64
C GLU A 116 -9.21 -6.98 12.51
N ILE A 117 -9.46 -8.29 12.64
CA ILE A 117 -10.19 -9.10 11.66
C ILE A 117 -11.67 -8.72 11.53
N ILE A 118 -12.34 -8.47 12.66
CA ILE A 118 -13.77 -8.07 12.68
C ILE A 118 -13.94 -6.71 12.01
N GLN A 119 -13.01 -5.78 12.26
CA GLN A 119 -13.08 -4.44 11.67
C GLN A 119 -12.85 -4.46 10.15
N ASN A 120 -12.19 -5.50 9.64
CA ASN A 120 -11.81 -5.59 8.23
C ASN A 120 -12.79 -6.49 7.43
N ASP A 121 -13.99 -5.97 7.18
CA ASP A 121 -14.95 -6.54 6.22
C ASP A 121 -14.83 -5.91 4.81
N GLN A 122 -13.65 -5.36 4.52
CA GLN A 122 -13.33 -4.76 3.24
C GLN A 122 -12.49 -5.73 2.43
N LEU A 123 -12.75 -5.79 1.13
CA LEU A 123 -11.85 -6.41 0.18
C LEU A 123 -11.18 -5.32 -0.65
N THR A 124 -9.92 -5.53 -0.98
CA THR A 124 -9.24 -4.66 -1.93
C THR A 124 -9.18 -5.31 -3.30
N LEU A 125 -9.66 -4.60 -4.31
CA LEU A 125 -9.63 -4.99 -5.71
C LEU A 125 -8.72 -4.03 -6.49
N CYS A 126 -7.74 -4.60 -7.19
CA CYS A 126 -6.76 -3.89 -7.98
C CYS A 126 -7.05 -4.10 -9.47
N TYR A 127 -7.47 -3.05 -10.17
CA TYR A 127 -7.83 -3.11 -11.60
C TYR A 127 -7.88 -1.70 -12.24
N PRO A 128 -7.52 -1.51 -13.51
CA PRO A 128 -6.72 -2.42 -14.35
C PRO A 128 -5.31 -2.67 -13.81
N LEU A 129 -4.65 -3.74 -14.26
CA LEU A 129 -3.28 -4.05 -13.87
C LEU A 129 -2.33 -3.87 -15.06
N LEU A 130 -1.30 -3.05 -14.90
CA LEU A 130 -0.18 -2.93 -15.83
C LEU A 130 0.93 -3.89 -15.39
N THR A 131 1.58 -4.55 -16.34
CA THR A 131 2.71 -5.43 -16.08
C THR A 131 3.86 -5.20 -17.05
N LYS A 132 5.08 -5.34 -16.53
CA LYS A 132 6.31 -5.29 -17.31
C LYS A 132 7.27 -6.34 -16.78
N VAL A 133 8.01 -7.00 -17.68
CA VAL A 133 9.06 -7.95 -17.31
C VAL A 133 10.41 -7.26 -17.42
N VAL A 134 11.12 -7.15 -16.30
CA VAL A 134 12.46 -6.54 -16.23
C VAL A 134 13.41 -7.56 -15.62
N LYS A 135 14.46 -7.95 -16.36
CA LYS A 135 15.48 -8.91 -15.87
C LYS A 135 14.85 -10.19 -15.26
N ASN A 136 13.89 -10.78 -15.96
CA ASN A 136 13.11 -11.96 -15.53
C ASN A 136 12.21 -11.77 -14.29
N LYS A 137 12.07 -10.55 -13.76
CA LYS A 137 11.10 -10.23 -12.71
C LYS A 137 9.87 -9.58 -13.31
N LYS A 138 8.69 -10.08 -12.94
CA LYS A 138 7.41 -9.49 -13.33
C LYS A 138 7.05 -8.39 -12.35
N ILE A 139 6.94 -7.17 -12.85
CA ILE A 139 6.43 -6.02 -12.13
C ILE A 139 4.94 -5.90 -12.45
N VAL A 140 4.11 -5.64 -11.44
CA VAL A 140 2.66 -5.45 -11.59
C VAL A 140 2.23 -4.19 -10.85
N HIS A 141 1.71 -3.21 -11.58
CA HIS A 141 1.18 -1.95 -11.05
C HIS A 141 -0.33 -1.86 -11.25
N PRO A 142 -1.12 -1.71 -10.18
CA PRO A 142 -2.53 -1.38 -10.33
C PRO A 142 -2.69 0.08 -10.78
N LEU A 143 -3.57 0.29 -11.75
CA LEU A 143 -4.02 1.63 -12.14
C LEU A 143 -4.95 2.21 -11.10
N ILE A 144 -5.95 1.43 -10.66
CA ILE A 144 -6.86 1.79 -9.57
C ILE A 144 -6.87 0.68 -8.53
N VAL A 145 -6.90 1.08 -7.26
CA VAL A 145 -7.06 0.21 -6.10
C VAL A 145 -8.37 0.59 -5.42
N PHE A 146 -9.34 -0.31 -5.47
CA PHE A 146 -10.67 -0.14 -4.91
C PHE A 146 -10.77 -0.86 -3.58
N THR A 147 -11.20 -0.16 -2.54
CA THR A 147 -11.67 -0.79 -1.30
C THR A 147 -13.18 -0.97 -1.41
N CYS A 148 -13.61 -2.22 -1.38
CA CYS A 148 -15.00 -2.60 -1.61
C CYS A 148 -15.57 -3.33 -0.40
N ARG A 149 -16.89 -3.22 -0.23
CA ARG A 149 -17.70 -4.07 0.66
C ARG A 149 -18.78 -4.75 -0.17
N LEU A 150 -19.25 -5.92 0.27
CA LEU A 150 -20.42 -6.57 -0.33
C LEU A 150 -21.69 -5.87 0.17
N ASN A 151 -22.57 -5.46 -0.74
CA ASN A 151 -23.89 -4.96 -0.39
C ASN A 151 -24.89 -6.12 -0.18
N GLN A 152 -26.07 -5.78 0.36
CA GLN A 152 -27.18 -6.71 0.56
C GLN A 152 -27.64 -7.41 -0.73
N ASP A 153 -27.43 -6.77 -1.89
CA ASP A 153 -27.78 -7.31 -3.22
C ASP A 153 -26.65 -8.15 -3.86
N ASP A 154 -25.68 -8.62 -3.08
CA ASP A 154 -24.53 -9.42 -3.55
C ASP A 154 -23.61 -8.72 -4.56
N THR A 155 -23.74 -7.40 -4.70
CA THR A 155 -22.89 -6.56 -5.55
C THR A 155 -21.76 -5.93 -4.75
N LEU A 156 -20.59 -5.77 -5.38
CA LEU A 156 -19.47 -5.03 -4.79
C LEU A 156 -19.74 -3.53 -4.82
N HIS A 157 -19.68 -2.91 -3.65
CA HIS A 157 -19.79 -1.48 -3.45
C HIS A 157 -18.43 -0.89 -3.10
N VAL A 158 -17.94 0.03 -3.93
CA VAL A 158 -16.69 0.77 -3.69
C VAL A 158 -16.93 1.81 -2.60
N GLU A 159 -16.22 1.68 -1.48
CA GLU A 159 -16.23 2.67 -0.39
C GLU A 159 -15.21 3.78 -0.61
N LYS A 160 -14.06 3.42 -1.18
CA LYS A 160 -12.99 4.34 -1.55
C LYS A 160 -12.14 3.73 -2.65
N PHE A 161 -11.46 4.57 -3.42
CA PHE A 161 -10.46 4.10 -4.37
C PHE A 161 -9.29 5.07 -4.47
N THR A 162 -8.14 4.56 -4.86
CA THR A 162 -6.93 5.33 -5.13
C THR A 162 -6.40 5.02 -6.51
N ILE A 163 -5.79 6.01 -7.16
CA ILE A 163 -5.27 5.89 -8.51
C ILE A 163 -3.76 6.05 -8.47
N SER A 164 -3.06 5.12 -9.12
CA SER A 164 -1.62 5.23 -9.30
C SER A 164 -1.31 6.26 -10.38
N ARG A 165 -0.65 7.35 -9.99
CA ARG A 165 -0.20 8.38 -10.93
C ARG A 165 0.75 7.81 -11.96
N GLU A 166 1.67 6.95 -11.57
CA GLU A 166 2.63 6.31 -12.48
C GLU A 166 1.93 5.45 -13.53
N ALA A 167 1.00 4.59 -13.09
CA ALA A 167 0.21 3.77 -14.01
C ALA A 167 -0.65 4.64 -14.94
N LEU A 168 -1.22 5.73 -14.42
CA LEU A 168 -1.97 6.69 -15.21
C LEU A 168 -1.09 7.40 -16.23
N THR A 169 0.14 7.78 -15.87
CA THR A 169 1.12 8.37 -16.80
C THR A 169 1.44 7.40 -17.93
N ILE A 170 1.66 6.11 -17.64
CA ILE A 170 1.90 5.08 -18.67
C ILE A 170 0.70 4.96 -19.62
N VAL A 171 -0.52 5.00 -19.08
CA VAL A 171 -1.75 4.96 -19.88
C VAL A 171 -1.91 6.22 -20.73
N ALA A 172 -1.66 7.41 -20.17
CA ALA A 172 -1.71 8.67 -20.90
C ALA A 172 -0.68 8.73 -22.02
N ALA A 173 0.54 8.27 -21.74
CA ALA A 173 1.64 8.14 -22.69
C ALA A 173 1.28 7.21 -23.87
N TYR A 174 0.59 6.11 -23.57
CA TYR A 174 0.07 5.21 -24.59
C TYR A 174 -0.99 5.87 -25.50
N CYS A 175 -1.89 6.68 -24.93
CA CYS A 175 -2.91 7.43 -25.68
C CYS A 175 -2.26 8.46 -26.62
N ASP A 176 -1.29 9.22 -26.12
CA ASP A 176 -0.60 10.27 -26.90
C ASP A 176 0.53 9.72 -27.81
N ASP A 177 0.82 8.42 -27.74
CA ASP A 177 1.95 7.75 -28.42
C ASP A 177 3.31 8.41 -28.13
N GLN A 178 3.49 8.87 -26.88
CA GLN A 178 4.70 9.51 -26.37
C GLN A 178 5.34 8.67 -25.28
N SER A 179 6.65 8.81 -25.08
CA SER A 179 7.36 8.18 -23.96
C SER A 179 6.70 8.53 -22.62
N HIS A 180 6.57 7.56 -21.71
CA HIS A 180 6.01 7.82 -20.37
C HIS A 180 6.82 8.85 -19.59
N MET A 181 8.13 8.90 -19.79
CA MET A 181 9.03 9.89 -19.14
C MET A 181 8.74 11.32 -19.63
N ASP A 182 8.50 11.47 -20.94
CA ASP A 182 8.22 12.77 -21.54
C ASP A 182 6.82 13.24 -21.16
N THR A 183 5.86 12.31 -21.16
CA THR A 183 4.46 12.56 -20.76
C THR A 183 4.37 13.05 -19.32
N GLU A 184 5.14 12.46 -18.39
CA GLU A 184 5.16 12.90 -16.99
C GLU A 184 5.50 14.38 -16.85
N THR A 185 6.43 14.86 -17.69
CA THR A 185 6.93 16.23 -17.64
C THR A 185 6.04 17.19 -18.42
N VAL A 186 5.72 16.84 -19.68
CA VAL A 186 5.01 17.71 -20.63
C VAL A 186 3.51 17.80 -20.32
N LYS A 187 2.92 16.70 -19.84
CA LYS A 187 1.46 16.55 -19.62
C LYS A 187 1.07 16.44 -18.15
N SER A 188 1.94 16.91 -17.25
CA SER A 188 1.71 16.83 -15.81
C SER A 188 0.41 17.49 -15.37
N LYS A 189 0.00 18.57 -16.04
CA LYS A 189 -1.23 19.31 -15.76
C LYS A 189 -2.45 18.49 -16.14
N GLU A 190 -2.49 17.96 -17.35
CA GLU A 190 -3.58 17.12 -17.85
C GLU A 190 -3.76 15.85 -16.98
N ILE A 191 -2.66 15.19 -16.61
CA ILE A 191 -2.70 14.05 -15.67
C ILE A 191 -3.30 14.46 -14.32
N THR A 192 -2.93 15.64 -13.81
CA THR A 192 -3.45 16.15 -12.54
C THR A 192 -4.94 16.48 -12.63
N GLU A 193 -5.41 17.01 -13.76
CA GLU A 193 -6.83 17.26 -14.02
C GLU A 193 -7.65 15.97 -14.06
N VAL A 194 -7.14 14.89 -14.70
CA VAL A 194 -7.78 13.57 -14.68
C VAL A 194 -7.90 13.03 -13.25
N LEU A 195 -6.83 13.13 -12.45
CA LEU A 195 -6.85 12.72 -11.05
C LEU A 195 -7.86 13.51 -10.21
N HIS A 196 -7.99 14.82 -10.45
CA HIS A 196 -8.99 15.65 -9.76
C HIS A 196 -10.42 15.25 -10.12
N ALA A 197 -10.72 15.04 -11.39
CA ALA A 197 -12.05 14.60 -11.83
C ALA A 197 -12.47 13.26 -11.18
N LEU A 198 -11.51 12.35 -10.99
CA LEU A 198 -11.76 11.08 -10.32
C LEU A 198 -11.82 11.20 -8.80
N ARG A 199 -11.09 12.14 -8.20
CA ARG A 199 -11.18 12.39 -6.75
C ARG A 199 -12.58 12.84 -6.32
N ASP A 200 -13.27 13.60 -7.18
CA ASP A 200 -14.61 14.11 -6.90
C ASP A 200 -15.72 13.11 -7.31
N CYS A 201 -15.34 11.94 -7.80
CA CYS A 201 -16.26 10.87 -8.17
C CYS A 201 -16.93 10.29 -6.92
N LYS A 202 -18.26 10.35 -6.89
CA LYS A 202 -19.11 9.77 -5.83
C LYS A 202 -19.69 8.41 -6.20
N GLN A 203 -19.30 7.85 -7.34
CA GLN A 203 -19.80 6.54 -7.77
C GLN A 203 -19.25 5.44 -6.89
N SER A 204 -20.10 4.47 -6.59
CA SER A 204 -19.74 3.27 -5.83
C SER A 204 -19.62 2.03 -6.71
N ASN A 205 -19.93 2.15 -8.01
CA ASN A 205 -19.81 1.07 -8.97
C ASN A 205 -18.46 1.15 -9.72
N ILE A 206 -17.73 0.03 -9.77
CA ILE A 206 -16.41 -0.07 -10.43
C ILE A 206 -16.50 0.31 -11.92
N ASP A 207 -17.48 -0.22 -12.65
CA ASP A 207 -17.62 0.04 -14.09
C ASP A 207 -17.92 1.53 -14.36
N GLU A 208 -18.66 2.20 -13.49
CA GLU A 208 -18.93 3.65 -13.61
C GLU A 208 -17.69 4.50 -13.33
N ILE A 209 -16.90 4.14 -12.31
CA ILE A 209 -15.62 4.81 -12.03
C ILE A 209 -14.68 4.67 -13.23
N LEU A 210 -14.61 3.48 -13.83
CA LEU A 210 -13.80 3.23 -15.03
C LEU A 210 -14.29 4.04 -16.24
N LYS A 211 -15.62 4.18 -16.43
CA LYS A 211 -16.19 5.04 -17.48
C LYS A 211 -15.82 6.51 -17.30
N ILE A 212 -15.77 6.99 -16.06
CA ILE A 212 -15.33 8.36 -15.78
C ILE A 212 -13.85 8.51 -16.15
N LEU A 213 -12.98 7.59 -15.70
CA LEU A 213 -11.56 7.61 -16.06
C LEU A 213 -11.38 7.62 -17.59
N TYR A 214 -12.11 6.75 -18.29
CA TYR A 214 -12.12 6.68 -19.75
C TYR A 214 -12.47 8.03 -20.38
N ARG A 215 -13.55 8.65 -19.92
CA ARG A 215 -14.01 9.94 -20.47
C ARG A 215 -12.95 11.01 -20.28
N GLU A 216 -12.38 11.11 -19.08
CA GLU A 216 -11.38 12.12 -18.77
C GLU A 216 -10.09 11.91 -19.55
N LEU A 217 -9.66 10.65 -19.74
CA LEU A 217 -8.52 10.35 -20.60
C LEU A 217 -8.75 10.79 -22.04
N ASN A 218 -9.91 10.50 -22.63
CA ASN A 218 -10.21 10.91 -24.01
C ASN A 218 -10.28 12.42 -24.18
N ILE A 219 -10.81 13.14 -23.19
CA ILE A 219 -10.89 14.61 -23.24
C ILE A 219 -9.48 15.23 -23.26
N LYS A 220 -8.49 14.57 -22.65
CA LYS A 220 -7.16 15.13 -22.41
C LYS A 220 -6.07 14.60 -23.35
N PHE A 221 -6.21 13.36 -23.79
CA PHE A 221 -5.21 12.60 -24.54
C PHE A 221 -5.87 12.09 -25.81
N ASP A 222 -5.82 12.92 -26.84
CA ASP A 222 -6.65 12.87 -28.04
C ASP A 222 -5.99 11.98 -29.11
N GLN A 223 -5.89 10.67 -28.83
CA GLN A 223 -5.57 9.64 -29.83
C GLN A 223 -5.75 8.21 -29.29
N ARG A 224 -6.27 7.35 -30.18
CA ARG A 224 -6.57 5.89 -30.04
C ARG A 224 -7.91 5.56 -29.40
N GLU A 225 -8.62 4.63 -30.04
CA GLU A 225 -9.88 4.09 -29.53
C GLU A 225 -9.66 3.54 -28.10
N PRO A 226 -10.46 3.94 -27.12
CA PRO A 226 -10.10 3.79 -25.72
C PRO A 226 -10.73 2.52 -25.13
N SER A 227 -10.99 1.56 -26.02
CA SER A 227 -11.55 0.25 -25.70
C SER A 227 -10.65 -0.57 -24.78
N PHE A 228 -9.39 -0.15 -24.57
CA PHE A 228 -8.44 -0.90 -23.77
C PHE A 228 -8.72 -0.92 -22.25
N LEU A 229 -9.39 0.10 -21.70
CA LEU A 229 -9.80 0.08 -20.28
C LEU A 229 -10.99 -0.87 -20.06
N GLU A 230 -11.88 -0.95 -21.05
CA GLU A 230 -12.96 -1.92 -21.06
C GLU A 230 -12.45 -3.33 -21.42
N ASN A 231 -11.47 -3.44 -22.29
CA ASN A 231 -10.89 -4.72 -22.69
C ASN A 231 -9.38 -4.57 -22.78
N PRO A 232 -8.64 -4.91 -21.70
CA PRO A 232 -7.17 -4.82 -21.62
C PRO A 232 -6.42 -5.42 -22.81
N LYS A 233 -7.05 -6.37 -23.50
CA LYS A 233 -6.61 -7.01 -24.75
C LYS A 233 -6.29 -6.00 -25.88
N TYR A 234 -6.92 -4.82 -25.88
CA TYR A 234 -6.65 -3.76 -26.85
C TYR A 234 -5.47 -2.86 -26.46
N PHE A 235 -4.96 -2.96 -25.22
CA PHE A 235 -3.72 -2.29 -24.82
C PHE A 235 -2.53 -2.99 -25.47
N LYS A 236 -2.09 -2.48 -26.62
CA LYS A 236 -0.90 -3.00 -27.29
C LYS A 236 0.33 -2.78 -26.39
N PRO A 237 1.32 -3.71 -26.39
CA PRO A 237 2.52 -3.53 -25.60
C PRO A 237 3.20 -2.19 -25.87
N PHE A 238 3.47 -1.42 -24.82
CA PHE A 238 4.01 -0.06 -24.91
C PHE A 238 5.18 0.09 -23.95
N GLU A 239 6.38 0.34 -24.47
CA GLU A 239 7.61 0.45 -23.66
C GLU A 239 7.84 -0.74 -22.71
N GLY A 240 7.41 -1.93 -23.14
CA GLY A 240 7.47 -3.18 -22.37
C GLY A 240 6.30 -3.39 -21.39
N TRP A 241 5.44 -2.40 -21.20
CA TRP A 241 4.20 -2.50 -20.42
C TRP A 241 3.09 -3.19 -21.20
N ARG A 242 2.28 -3.98 -20.50
CA ARG A 242 1.06 -4.62 -21.00
C ARG A 242 -0.04 -4.50 -19.96
N MET A 243 -1.30 -4.43 -20.38
CA MET A 243 -2.43 -4.49 -19.46
C MET A 243 -2.93 -5.93 -19.33
N LEU A 244 -3.18 -6.39 -18.10
CA LEU A 244 -3.71 -7.73 -17.84
C LEU A 244 -5.24 -7.73 -17.88
N GLU A 245 -5.83 -8.82 -18.39
CA GLU A 245 -7.28 -9.09 -18.35
C GLU A 245 -7.78 -9.63 -17.00
N GLN A 246 -6.93 -9.49 -15.99
CA GLN A 246 -7.17 -10.00 -14.65
C GLN A 246 -7.26 -8.84 -13.66
N ALA A 247 -8.12 -9.00 -12.68
CA ALA A 247 -8.10 -8.20 -11.46
C ALA A 247 -7.31 -8.96 -10.40
N PHE A 248 -6.60 -8.24 -9.53
CA PHE A 248 -5.97 -8.81 -8.35
C PHE A 248 -6.85 -8.47 -7.15
N VAL A 249 -7.19 -9.48 -6.34
CA VAL A 249 -8.04 -9.29 -5.15
C VAL A 249 -7.32 -9.79 -3.93
N THR A 250 -7.39 -9.00 -2.85
CA THR A 250 -6.79 -9.33 -1.56
C THR A 250 -7.66 -8.81 -0.42
N LEU A 251 -7.53 -9.45 0.75
CA LEU A 251 -8.09 -8.99 2.01
C LEU A 251 -7.11 -8.12 2.81
N ASP A 252 -5.86 -8.03 2.33
CA ASP A 252 -4.85 -7.17 2.94
C ASP A 252 -5.27 -5.71 2.77
N TRP A 253 -5.16 -4.97 3.88
CA TRP A 253 -5.38 -3.54 3.87
C TRP A 253 -4.13 -2.83 3.36
N PHE A 254 -4.26 -2.09 2.27
CA PHE A 254 -3.19 -1.23 1.78
C PHE A 254 -3.14 0.06 2.59
N GLY A 255 -2.72 -0.02 3.84
CA GLY A 255 -2.35 1.15 4.65
C GLY A 255 -1.16 1.93 4.06
N ASP A 256 -0.37 1.28 3.19
CA ASP A 256 0.91 1.80 2.68
C ASP A 256 0.91 2.20 1.20
N LEU A 257 -0.23 2.07 0.48
CA LEU A 257 -0.43 2.79 -0.80
C LEU A 257 -0.81 4.27 -0.57
N ILE A 258 -0.78 4.70 0.68
CA ILE A 258 -0.93 6.10 1.07
C ILE A 258 0.32 6.84 0.59
N GLU A 259 0.06 7.88 -0.19
CA GLU A 259 0.96 8.98 -0.53
C GLU A 259 2.12 9.11 0.48
N PRO A 260 3.40 9.11 0.05
CA PRO A 260 4.52 9.18 0.97
C PRO A 260 4.26 10.27 1.99
N ILE A 261 4.50 9.97 3.28
CA ILE A 261 4.23 10.88 4.41
C ILE A 261 4.90 12.24 4.21
N PHE A 262 5.91 12.29 3.34
CA PHE A 262 6.65 13.48 2.97
C PHE A 262 6.40 13.99 1.55
N ARG A 263 5.55 13.35 0.72
CA ARG A 263 5.35 13.78 -0.68
C ARG A 263 4.71 15.15 -0.76
N LYS A 264 3.64 15.38 0.03
CA LYS A 264 2.99 16.68 0.13
C LYS A 264 3.98 17.73 0.64
N GLU A 265 4.81 17.35 1.59
CA GLU A 265 5.82 18.19 2.22
C GLU A 265 6.94 18.54 1.23
N LEU A 266 7.47 17.56 0.49
CA LEU A 266 8.49 17.73 -0.54
C LEU A 266 7.98 18.56 -1.72
N HIS A 267 6.74 18.34 -2.17
CA HIS A 267 6.10 19.16 -3.20
C HIS A 267 5.84 20.60 -2.69
N ARG A 268 5.37 20.76 -1.44
CA ARG A 268 5.21 22.08 -0.81
C ARG A 268 6.54 22.81 -0.69
N VAL A 269 7.62 22.10 -0.34
CA VAL A 269 8.97 22.66 -0.24
C VAL A 269 9.49 23.06 -1.61
N LYS A 270 9.32 22.22 -2.65
CA LYS A 270 9.66 22.55 -4.04
C LYS A 270 8.93 23.79 -4.54
N ASN A 271 7.60 23.85 -4.37
CA ASN A 271 6.79 24.98 -4.81
C ASN A 271 7.12 26.27 -4.05
N ARG A 272 7.40 26.19 -2.74
CA ARG A 272 7.86 27.35 -1.96
C ARG A 272 9.22 27.85 -2.41
N MET A 273 10.15 26.96 -2.75
CA MET A 273 11.48 27.31 -3.26
C MET A 273 11.45 28.01 -4.62
N GLU A 274 10.48 27.69 -5.48
CA GLU A 274 10.26 28.41 -6.75
C GLU A 274 9.79 29.85 -6.51
N SER A 275 9.04 30.09 -5.44
CA SER A 275 8.56 31.43 -5.07
C SER A 275 9.53 32.25 -4.20
N LEU A 276 10.31 31.62 -3.33
CA LEU A 276 11.22 32.25 -2.36
C LEU A 276 12.38 31.29 -2.01
N PRO A 277 13.61 31.54 -2.51
CA PRO A 277 14.75 30.69 -2.18
C PRO A 277 15.17 30.88 -0.70
N SER A 278 15.09 29.81 0.11
CA SER A 278 15.47 29.84 1.53
C SER A 278 16.91 29.38 1.74
N ASN A 279 17.76 30.26 2.31
CA ASN A 279 19.15 29.94 2.65
C ASN A 279 19.28 28.86 3.75
N LEU A 280 18.31 28.79 4.67
CA LEU A 280 18.29 27.76 5.72
C LEU A 280 18.09 26.36 5.13
N LEU A 281 17.17 26.25 4.16
CA LEU A 281 16.87 25.00 3.49
C LEU A 281 18.03 24.56 2.58
N LYS A 282 18.74 25.53 1.98
CA LYS A 282 19.97 25.27 1.22
C LYS A 282 21.04 24.60 2.09
N LYS A 283 21.29 25.14 3.28
CA LYS A 283 22.25 24.57 4.25
C LYS A 283 21.88 23.16 4.69
N TYR A 284 20.59 22.89 4.89
CA TYR A 284 20.10 21.56 5.31
C TYR A 284 20.22 20.49 4.22
N LEU A 285 20.00 20.85 2.95
CA LEU A 285 19.92 19.89 1.85
C LEU A 285 21.25 19.69 1.10
N ALA A 286 22.08 20.74 1.01
CA ALA A 286 23.36 20.69 0.29
C ALA A 286 24.57 20.69 1.23
N GLY A 287 24.35 20.80 2.55
CA GLY A 287 25.39 21.17 3.50
C GLY A 287 25.68 22.68 3.44
N ASP A 288 26.36 23.20 4.46
CA ASP A 288 26.96 24.53 4.39
C ASP A 288 28.26 24.39 3.59
N ASP A 289 28.53 25.24 2.60
CA ASP A 289 29.81 25.21 1.85
C ASP A 289 31.03 25.45 2.76
N ASN A 290 30.80 25.83 4.03
CA ASN A 290 31.79 25.99 5.10
C ASN A 290 31.83 24.81 6.09
N SER A 291 31.17 23.67 5.83
CA SER A 291 31.28 22.52 6.72
C SER A 291 32.66 21.88 6.60
N GLN A 292 33.50 22.04 7.63
CA GLN A 292 34.73 21.29 7.78
C GLN A 292 34.41 19.79 7.88
N LEU A 293 35.01 19.00 7.00
CA LEU A 293 35.08 17.55 7.14
C LEU A 293 35.91 17.24 8.39
N PHE A 294 35.25 16.82 9.46
CA PHE A 294 35.93 16.17 10.56
C PHE A 294 36.19 14.71 10.14
N GLU A 295 37.44 14.39 9.83
CA GLU A 295 37.89 13.00 9.77
C GLU A 295 37.53 12.32 11.11
N SER A 296 37.15 11.04 11.03
CA SER A 296 36.68 10.28 12.18
C SER A 296 37.70 10.32 13.32
N CYS A 297 37.47 11.18 14.30
CA CYS A 297 38.08 11.07 15.61
C CYS A 297 37.47 9.84 16.28
N GLU A 298 38.09 8.69 16.04
CA GLU A 298 38.10 7.66 17.06
C GLU A 298 38.56 8.33 18.35
N GLN A 299 37.69 8.30 19.37
CA GLN A 299 37.99 8.66 20.75
C GLN A 299 38.19 10.15 21.05
N ALA A 300 37.18 11.00 20.82
CA ALA A 300 36.97 12.16 21.69
C ALA A 300 35.53 12.67 21.61
N GLU A 301 34.89 12.68 22.78
CA GLU A 301 33.76 13.55 23.16
C GLU A 301 32.36 13.17 22.65
N ALA A 302 31.87 12.12 23.30
CA ALA A 302 30.46 11.76 23.47
C ALA A 302 29.58 12.81 24.21
N ASP A 303 29.92 14.10 24.14
CA ASP A 303 29.23 15.18 24.85
C ASP A 303 28.55 16.22 23.92
N LEU A 304 28.74 16.13 22.61
CA LEU A 304 28.17 17.10 21.64
C LEU A 304 27.16 16.47 20.66
N PHE A 305 26.56 15.33 21.03
CA PHE A 305 25.52 14.71 20.22
C PHE A 305 24.14 15.27 20.60
N HIS A 306 23.52 16.03 19.68
CA HIS A 306 22.14 16.48 19.82
C HIS A 306 21.18 15.30 19.60
N TRP A 307 20.60 14.80 20.69
CA TRP A 307 19.52 13.83 20.66
C TRP A 307 18.23 14.55 20.28
N GLY A 308 17.90 14.53 18.98
CA GLY A 308 16.74 15.24 18.44
C GLY A 308 15.45 14.92 19.19
N SER A 309 14.84 15.95 19.78
CA SER A 309 13.41 15.98 20.07
C SER A 309 12.85 17.23 19.42
N TYR A 310 11.81 17.08 18.59
CA TYR A 310 11.21 18.17 17.81
C TYR A 310 10.10 18.92 18.56
N THR A 311 9.92 18.69 19.87
CA THR A 311 8.94 19.44 20.69
C THR A 311 9.33 19.48 22.17
N ASP A 312 9.09 20.62 22.83
CA ASP A 312 9.35 20.86 24.27
C ASP A 312 8.57 19.94 25.23
N GLN A 313 7.56 19.23 24.73
CA GLN A 313 6.67 18.38 25.54
C GLN A 313 7.23 16.98 25.82
N TYR A 314 8.28 16.56 25.11
CA TYR A 314 8.93 15.26 25.30
C TYR A 314 10.47 15.37 25.22
N PRO A 315 11.14 15.93 26.24
CA PRO A 315 12.59 15.96 26.26
C PRO A 315 13.13 14.54 26.50
N LEU A 316 13.86 14.01 25.52
CA LEU A 316 14.66 12.80 25.72
C LEU A 316 15.82 13.13 26.68
N THR A 317 15.75 12.62 27.90
CA THR A 317 16.83 12.80 28.89
C THR A 317 17.98 11.83 28.64
N ARG A 318 19.18 12.18 29.12
CA ARG A 318 20.41 11.40 28.98
C ARG A 318 20.28 9.94 29.44
N ASN A 319 19.41 9.67 30.42
CA ASN A 319 19.13 8.32 30.90
C ASN A 319 18.33 7.48 29.89
N ASN A 320 17.42 8.09 29.14
CA ASN A 320 16.60 7.38 28.14
C ASN A 320 17.41 6.99 26.90
N GLY A 321 18.37 7.84 26.49
CA GLY A 321 19.29 7.53 25.38
C GLY A 321 20.27 6.41 25.71
N ARG A 322 20.67 6.29 26.98
CA ARG A 322 21.61 5.25 27.43
C ARG A 322 20.98 3.86 27.44
N LEU A 323 19.69 3.74 27.81
CA LEU A 323 18.92 2.50 27.71
C LEU A 323 18.83 1.97 26.26
N LEU A 324 18.62 2.86 25.29
CA LEU A 324 18.57 2.50 23.86
C LEU A 324 19.93 2.06 23.29
N ALA A 325 21.03 2.60 23.83
CA ALA A 325 22.38 2.20 23.45
C ALA A 325 22.79 0.85 24.05
N GLU A 326 22.36 0.57 25.29
CA GLU A 326 22.61 -0.71 25.96
C GLU A 326 21.81 -1.87 25.34
N GLU A 327 20.57 -1.64 24.87
CA GLU A 327 19.79 -2.64 24.11
C GLU A 327 20.40 -2.98 22.74
N LYS A 328 21.02 -2.01 22.06
CA LYS A 328 21.74 -2.28 20.80
C LYS A 328 23.00 -3.12 21.00
N ASN A 329 23.70 -2.93 22.12
CA ASN A 329 24.92 -3.70 22.41
C ASN A 329 24.63 -5.11 22.94
N GLN A 330 23.46 -5.36 23.53
CA GLN A 330 23.08 -6.72 23.96
C GLN A 330 22.64 -7.63 22.79
N ASN A 331 22.23 -7.07 21.65
CA ASN A 331 21.80 -7.85 20.48
C ASN A 331 22.91 -8.10 19.43
N CYS A 332 24.16 -7.67 19.70
CA CYS A 332 25.32 -8.05 18.90
C CYS A 332 26.08 -9.28 19.44
N PHE A 333 25.64 -9.84 20.58
CA PHE A 333 26.10 -11.14 21.06
C PHE A 333 24.91 -11.94 21.60
N ARG A 334 24.11 -12.49 20.69
CA ARG A 334 23.39 -13.75 20.88
C ARG A 334 23.00 -14.38 19.55
#